data_AF-A0A965Y426-F1
#
_entry.id   AF-A0A965Y426-F1
#
_cell.length_a   1.000
_cell.length_b   1.000
_cell.length_c   1.000
_cell.angle_alpha   90.00
_cell.angle_beta   90.00
_cell.angle_gamma   90.00
#
_symmetry.space_group_name_H-M   'P 1'
#
loop_
_entity.id
_entity.type
_entity.pdbx_description
1 polymer ?
#
loop_
_entity_poly.entity_id
_entity_poly.type
_entity_poly.pdbx_seq_one_letter_code
_entity_poly.pdbx_strand_id
1 'polypeptide(L)'
;FRKKFASELSALFLQIITLCRKAGLCTLNTVSLDGTKIGANASLSANRNEAGLRKEIRNYFREADDADAREDELYGPGRRGDELPPDLTTREGRLRKLREIQKSLREENEEKVQEQEKEDHSPQEESTGKKKRGRKPKSVETVKEKASERLKVNITDPESRIMKTAKGHLQGYNAQAAASEDRIILSAEVTQDCNDKKQLLPMLKRTKENLAAADRTHRMGTLLADAGYFSRKNLEEADSAGPELLVAVSSEWKTCGRRTGGGGASSSPLSPAPDMEEKLRSPGGKELYRKRGITIEPIFGHIKEVLGFRRFMRRGLEACGNEWKLMCTAHNLLKLWRYGIDKVHKTSGALRMTEEREKTMAFAA
;
A
#
# COMPACT_ATOMS: atom_id res chain seq x y z
N PHE A 1 2.61 17.41 6.46
CA PHE A 1 2.59 16.69 7.76
C PHE A 1 3.27 15.32 7.71
N ARG A 2 2.67 14.28 7.09
CA ARG A 2 3.20 12.89 7.07
C ARG A 2 4.64 12.72 6.54
N LYS A 3 5.11 13.63 5.68
CA LYS A 3 6.50 13.69 5.19
C LYS A 3 7.46 14.35 6.17
N LYS A 4 7.01 15.39 6.87
CA LYS A 4 7.84 16.23 7.74
C LYS A 4 8.15 15.55 9.08
N PHE A 5 7.17 14.79 9.61
CA PHE A 5 7.25 14.21 10.96
C PHE A 5 7.39 12.68 10.97
N ALA A 6 8.01 12.09 9.94
CA ALA A 6 8.04 10.64 9.78
C ALA A 6 8.75 9.91 10.94
N SER A 7 9.88 10.45 11.40
CA SER A 7 10.63 9.97 12.56
C SER A 7 9.82 10.06 13.86
N GLU A 8 9.15 11.18 14.05
CA GLU A 8 8.37 11.49 15.25
C GLU A 8 7.12 10.62 15.33
N LEU A 9 6.50 10.29 14.19
CA LEU A 9 5.37 9.37 14.14
C LEU A 9 5.76 7.95 14.55
N SER A 10 6.98 7.52 14.22
CA SER A 10 7.51 6.23 14.69
C SER A 10 7.78 6.25 16.21
N ALA A 11 8.29 7.35 16.75
CA ALA A 11 8.46 7.52 18.19
C ALA A 11 7.12 7.56 18.93
N LEU A 12 6.13 8.27 18.37
CA LEU A 12 4.78 8.36 18.91
C LEU A 12 4.11 6.99 19.01
N PHE A 13 4.30 6.11 18.02
CA PHE A 13 3.79 4.74 18.06
C PHE A 13 4.28 3.98 19.31
N LEU A 14 5.56 4.10 19.66
CA LEU A 14 6.12 3.49 20.88
C LEU A 14 5.57 4.10 22.17
N GLN A 15 5.40 5.43 22.19
CA GLN A 15 4.78 6.11 23.33
C GLN A 15 3.36 5.62 23.58
N ILE A 16 2.57 5.43 22.52
CA ILE A 16 1.18 4.94 22.63
C ILE A 16 1.15 3.51 23.13
N ILE A 17 2.04 2.63 22.66
CA ILE A 17 2.15 1.27 23.22
C ILE A 17 2.42 1.34 24.73
N THR A 18 3.35 2.21 25.14
CA THR A 18 3.68 2.44 26.55
C THR A 18 2.46 2.92 27.35
N LEU A 19 1.66 3.84 26.80
CA LEU A 19 0.42 4.32 27.42
C LEU A 19 -0.64 3.22 27.52
N CYS A 20 -0.87 2.45 26.45
CA CYS A 20 -1.80 1.32 26.47
C CYS A 20 -1.39 0.29 27.54
N ARG A 21 -0.09 0.00 27.67
CA ARG A 21 0.44 -0.87 28.73
C ARG A 21 0.17 -0.32 30.12
N LYS A 22 0.52 0.95 30.39
CA LYS A 22 0.25 1.60 31.68
C LYS A 22 -1.25 1.65 32.02
N ALA A 23 -2.11 1.68 31.01
CA ALA A 23 -3.56 1.61 31.17
C ALA A 23 -4.10 0.19 31.41
N GLY A 24 -3.25 -0.85 31.36
CA GLY A 24 -3.65 -2.26 31.48
C GLY A 24 -4.25 -2.87 30.21
N LEU A 25 -4.09 -2.22 29.04
CA LEU A 25 -4.61 -2.64 27.73
C LEU A 25 -3.54 -3.31 26.86
N CYS A 26 -2.76 -4.24 27.41
CA CYS A 26 -1.71 -4.88 26.63
C CYS A 26 -1.31 -6.25 27.19
N THR A 27 -2.27 -7.16 27.24
CA THR A 27 -2.08 -8.55 27.66
C THR A 27 -1.21 -9.28 26.63
N LEU A 28 -0.05 -9.79 27.07
CA LEU A 28 0.97 -10.41 26.21
C LEU A 28 0.98 -11.95 26.26
N ASN A 29 -0.07 -12.57 26.82
CA ASN A 29 -0.19 -14.03 26.86
C ASN A 29 -0.18 -14.62 25.46
N THR A 30 -0.98 -14.05 24.56
CA THR A 30 -0.92 -14.36 23.13
C THR A 30 -0.78 -13.10 22.30
N VAL A 31 0.01 -13.19 21.24
CA VAL A 31 0.19 -12.14 20.24
C VAL A 31 -0.08 -12.75 18.88
N SER A 32 -0.86 -12.06 18.07
CA SER A 32 -1.26 -12.52 16.74
C SER A 32 -0.54 -11.73 15.68
N LEU A 33 0.13 -12.43 14.76
CA LEU A 33 0.79 -11.86 13.61
C LEU A 33 -0.01 -12.19 12.35
N ASP A 34 -0.29 -11.16 11.54
CA ASP A 34 -0.90 -11.35 10.24
C ASP A 34 -0.52 -10.23 9.26
N GLY A 35 -0.72 -10.53 7.98
CA GLY A 35 -0.38 -9.71 6.84
C GLY A 35 -1.64 -9.23 6.13
N THR A 36 -1.57 -8.05 5.54
CA THR A 36 -2.69 -7.47 4.84
C THR A 36 -2.25 -6.66 3.64
N LYS A 37 -2.86 -6.92 2.49
CA LYS A 37 -2.54 -6.20 1.25
C LYS A 37 -3.23 -4.84 1.25
N ILE A 38 -2.46 -3.80 0.97
CA ILE A 38 -2.89 -2.40 0.86
C ILE A 38 -2.40 -1.85 -0.48
N GLY A 39 -3.26 -1.09 -1.18
CA GLY A 39 -2.91 -0.54 -2.48
C GLY A 39 -1.82 0.53 -2.38
N ALA A 40 -0.96 0.62 -3.37
CA ALA A 40 -0.02 1.74 -3.50
C ALA A 40 -0.72 2.93 -4.17
N ASN A 41 -0.15 4.12 -4.06
CA ASN A 41 -0.55 5.29 -4.87
C ASN A 41 -0.02 5.17 -6.31
N ALA A 42 -0.36 4.05 -6.97
CA ALA A 42 0.07 3.67 -8.29
C ALA A 42 -0.97 2.78 -8.98
N SER A 43 -1.09 2.94 -10.30
CA SER A 43 -2.02 2.17 -11.12
C SER A 43 -1.40 0.88 -11.63
N LEU A 44 -2.19 -0.19 -11.74
CA LEU A 44 -1.78 -1.42 -12.44
C LEU A 44 -1.40 -1.18 -13.91
N SER A 45 -2.03 -0.19 -14.56
CA SER A 45 -1.77 0.15 -15.96
C SER A 45 -0.45 0.89 -16.18
N ALA A 46 0.21 1.39 -15.13
CA ALA A 46 1.49 2.09 -15.19
C ALA A 46 2.71 1.17 -15.08
N ASN A 47 2.49 -0.14 -15.04
CA ASN A 47 3.55 -1.14 -15.02
C ASN A 47 4.19 -1.27 -16.42
N ARG A 48 5.51 -1.15 -16.50
CA ARG A 48 6.30 -1.32 -17.72
C ARG A 48 7.44 -2.31 -17.47
N ASN A 49 7.79 -3.06 -18.51
CA ASN A 49 9.04 -3.81 -18.56
C ASN A 49 10.09 -3.00 -19.34
N GLU A 50 11.34 -3.42 -19.28
CA GLU A 50 12.46 -2.72 -19.94
C GLU A 50 12.23 -2.57 -21.46
N ALA A 51 11.78 -3.64 -22.12
CA ALA A 51 11.48 -3.61 -23.55
C ALA A 51 10.37 -2.61 -23.91
N GLY A 52 9.35 -2.50 -23.06
CA GLY A 52 8.25 -1.54 -23.20
C GLY A 52 8.73 -0.10 -23.03
N LEU A 53 9.56 0.17 -22.02
CA LEU A 53 10.16 1.50 -21.81
C LEU A 53 11.03 1.91 -23.00
N ARG A 54 11.91 1.02 -23.49
CA ARG A 54 12.74 1.30 -24.66
C ARG A 54 11.89 1.57 -25.91
N LYS A 55 10.75 0.89 -26.05
CA LYS A 55 9.82 1.13 -27.16
C LYS A 55 9.13 2.49 -27.04
N GLU A 56 8.65 2.87 -25.85
CA GLU A 56 8.06 4.19 -25.62
C GLU A 56 9.09 5.31 -25.87
N ILE A 57 10.32 5.16 -25.40
CA ILE A 57 11.41 6.11 -25.67
C ILE A 57 11.64 6.28 -27.19
N ARG A 58 11.72 5.17 -27.94
CA ARG A 58 11.84 5.24 -29.40
C ARG A 58 10.65 5.91 -30.07
N ASN A 59 9.44 5.67 -29.58
CA ASN A 59 8.26 6.33 -30.10
C ASN A 59 8.29 7.84 -29.82
N TYR A 60 8.77 8.28 -28.64
CA TYR A 60 8.92 9.71 -28.35
C TYR A 60 9.94 10.38 -29.24
N PHE A 61 11.11 9.76 -29.46
CA PHE A 61 12.09 10.29 -30.42
C PHE A 61 11.49 10.38 -31.81
N ARG A 62 10.79 9.34 -32.27
CA ARG A 62 10.12 9.37 -33.56
C ARG A 62 9.03 10.45 -33.65
N GLU A 63 8.22 10.62 -32.62
CA GLU A 63 7.18 11.67 -32.60
C GLU A 63 7.80 13.07 -32.59
N ALA A 64 8.94 13.24 -31.92
CA ALA A 64 9.72 14.49 -31.96
C ALA A 64 10.32 14.72 -33.34
N ASP A 65 10.98 13.72 -33.95
CA ASP A 65 11.54 13.81 -35.30
C ASP A 65 10.43 14.10 -36.33
N ASP A 66 9.26 13.44 -36.21
CA ASP A 66 8.11 13.67 -37.08
C ASP A 66 7.52 15.08 -36.86
N ALA A 67 7.61 15.64 -35.65
CA ALA A 67 7.17 17.00 -35.35
C ALA A 67 8.15 18.04 -35.91
N ASP A 68 9.44 17.86 -35.65
CA ASP A 68 10.51 18.70 -36.19
C ASP A 68 10.46 18.71 -37.72
N ALA A 69 10.26 17.57 -38.38
CA ALA A 69 10.11 17.50 -39.83
C ALA A 69 8.88 18.25 -40.36
N ARG A 70 7.76 18.22 -39.63
CA ARG A 70 6.56 19.01 -39.98
C ARG A 70 6.77 20.50 -39.75
N GLU A 71 7.47 20.87 -38.68
CA GLU A 71 7.81 22.26 -38.39
C GLU A 71 8.79 22.81 -39.44
N ASP A 72 9.80 22.02 -39.84
CA ASP A 72 10.73 22.37 -40.91
C ASP A 72 10.03 22.46 -42.27
N GLU A 73 9.04 21.60 -42.56
CA GLU A 73 8.22 21.69 -43.78
C GLU A 73 7.34 22.95 -43.78
N LEU A 74 6.81 23.36 -42.62
CA LEU A 74 5.91 24.50 -42.48
C LEU A 74 6.64 25.84 -42.39
N TYR A 75 7.79 25.89 -41.71
CA TYR A 75 8.50 27.13 -41.35
C TYR A 75 9.93 27.22 -41.93
N GLY A 76 10.46 26.13 -42.47
CA GLY A 76 11.84 26.03 -42.96
C GLY A 76 12.82 25.56 -41.87
N PRO A 77 13.96 24.97 -42.27
CA PRO A 77 14.88 24.32 -41.35
C PRO A 77 15.41 25.28 -40.27
N GLY A 78 15.25 24.87 -39.01
CA GLY A 78 15.75 25.61 -37.85
C GLY A 78 14.92 26.85 -37.49
N ARG A 79 13.68 26.96 -38.00
CA ARG A 79 12.77 28.06 -37.69
C ARG A 79 11.56 27.59 -36.88
N ARG A 80 11.23 28.32 -35.83
CA ARG A 80 10.12 27.97 -34.91
C ARG A 80 8.73 28.42 -35.36
N GLY A 81 8.66 29.26 -36.40
CA GLY A 81 7.40 29.82 -36.90
C GLY A 81 6.82 30.98 -36.08
N ASP A 82 7.33 31.23 -34.86
CA ASP A 82 7.02 32.40 -34.03
C ASP A 82 8.10 33.51 -34.11
N GLU A 83 9.04 33.37 -35.05
CA GLU A 83 10.11 34.33 -35.27
C GLU A 83 9.55 35.65 -35.82
N LEU A 84 10.03 36.77 -35.25
CA LEU A 84 9.71 38.09 -35.77
C LEU A 84 10.30 38.22 -37.19
N PRO A 85 9.53 38.70 -38.18
CA PRO A 85 10.04 39.07 -39.49
C PRO A 85 11.33 39.90 -39.38
N PRO A 86 12.29 39.82 -40.33
CA PRO A 86 13.57 40.52 -40.24
C PRO A 86 13.41 42.01 -39.91
N ASP A 87 12.39 42.65 -40.50
CA ASP A 87 12.05 44.05 -40.26
C ASP A 87 11.53 44.31 -38.84
N LEU A 88 10.97 43.34 -38.14
CA LEU A 88 10.46 43.49 -36.77
C LEU A 88 11.48 43.05 -35.69
N THR A 89 12.62 42.49 -36.09
CA THR A 89 13.68 42.11 -35.14
C THR A 89 14.34 43.32 -34.47
N THR A 90 14.54 44.42 -35.21
CA THR A 90 15.18 45.66 -34.72
C THR A 90 14.16 46.75 -34.39
N ARG A 91 14.50 47.63 -33.44
CA ARG A 91 13.63 48.75 -33.01
C ARG A 91 13.25 49.67 -34.19
N GLU A 92 14.20 49.97 -35.07
CA GLU A 92 14.00 50.85 -36.22
C GLU A 92 13.06 50.25 -37.26
N GLY A 93 13.19 48.95 -37.54
CA GLY A 93 12.30 48.27 -38.46
C GLY A 93 10.87 48.09 -37.90
N ARG A 94 10.71 47.83 -36.59
CA ARG A 94 9.38 47.85 -35.93
C ARG A 94 8.67 49.18 -36.11
N LEU A 95 9.37 50.29 -35.93
CA LEU A 95 8.85 51.65 -36.13
C LEU A 95 8.42 51.91 -37.58
N ARG A 96 9.19 51.39 -38.55
CA ARG A 96 8.89 51.52 -39.98
C ARG A 96 7.63 50.74 -40.35
N LYS A 97 7.53 49.48 -39.89
CA LYS A 97 6.38 48.61 -40.16
C LYS A 97 5.10 49.10 -39.50
N LEU A 98 5.19 49.64 -38.27
CA LEU A 98 4.02 50.27 -37.61
C LEU A 98 3.45 51.45 -38.41
N ARG A 99 4.31 52.25 -39.06
CA ARG A 99 3.86 53.36 -39.92
C ARG A 99 3.20 52.87 -41.21
N GLU A 100 3.74 51.82 -41.82
CA GLU A 100 3.10 51.16 -42.98
C GLU A 100 1.75 50.55 -42.61
N ILE A 101 1.69 49.78 -41.52
CA ILE A 101 0.47 49.16 -41.02
C ILE A 101 -0.59 50.22 -40.70
N GLN A 102 -0.22 51.35 -40.13
CA GLN A 102 -1.16 52.45 -39.84
C GLN A 102 -1.75 53.08 -41.11
N LYS A 103 -1.00 53.04 -42.23
CA LYS A 103 -1.46 53.51 -43.54
C LYS A 103 -2.37 52.47 -44.19
N SER A 104 -1.96 51.21 -44.20
CA SER A 104 -2.74 50.12 -44.80
C SER A 104 -4.04 49.83 -44.05
N LEU A 105 -4.08 49.93 -42.71
CA LEU A 105 -5.32 49.78 -41.93
C LEU A 105 -6.38 50.84 -42.26
N ARG A 106 -5.98 52.01 -42.79
CA ARG A 106 -6.94 53.02 -43.26
C ARG A 106 -7.52 52.62 -44.62
N GLU A 107 -6.68 52.14 -45.53
CA GLU A 107 -7.06 51.68 -46.86
C GLU A 107 -7.93 50.39 -46.78
N GLU A 108 -7.56 49.43 -45.93
CA GLU A 108 -8.34 48.21 -45.69
C GLU A 108 -9.67 48.44 -44.97
N ASN A 109 -9.77 49.46 -44.09
CA ASN A 109 -11.07 49.79 -43.48
C ASN A 109 -12.08 50.29 -44.52
N GLU A 110 -11.60 50.82 -45.65
CA GLU A 110 -12.43 51.27 -46.78
C GLU A 110 -12.80 50.09 -47.70
N GLU A 111 -11.89 49.12 -47.88
CA GLU A 111 -12.11 47.90 -48.69
C GLU A 111 -12.96 46.83 -47.95
N LYS A 112 -12.82 46.69 -46.62
CA LYS A 112 -13.60 45.74 -45.80
C LYS A 112 -15.08 46.12 -45.65
N VAL A 113 -15.44 47.38 -45.92
CA VAL A 113 -16.85 47.78 -46.09
C VAL A 113 -17.43 47.25 -47.41
N GLN A 114 -16.58 46.97 -48.41
CA GLN A 114 -16.97 46.54 -49.75
C GLN A 114 -16.90 45.01 -49.95
N GLU A 115 -16.05 44.30 -49.21
CA GLU A 115 -15.88 42.84 -49.33
C GLU A 115 -16.81 42.00 -48.44
N GLN A 116 -17.48 42.60 -47.45
CA GLN A 116 -18.52 41.91 -46.65
C GLN A 116 -19.78 41.55 -47.46
N GLU A 117 -19.90 41.98 -48.73
CA GLU A 117 -21.05 41.70 -49.60
C GLU A 117 -20.94 40.43 -50.46
N LYS A 118 -19.82 39.68 -50.49
CA LYS A 118 -19.57 38.77 -51.64
C LYS A 118 -19.26 37.29 -51.47
N GLU A 119 -18.97 36.72 -50.29
CA GLU A 119 -18.54 35.29 -50.29
C GLU A 119 -19.16 34.45 -49.17
N ASP A 120 -20.45 34.12 -49.36
CA ASP A 120 -21.08 32.89 -48.87
C ASP A 120 -21.10 31.86 -50.04
N HIS A 121 -20.34 30.75 -49.95
CA HIS A 121 -20.72 29.38 -50.37
C HIS A 121 -19.56 28.34 -50.35
N SER A 122 -19.82 27.18 -49.70
CA SER A 122 -19.06 25.92 -49.50
C SER A 122 -19.22 24.89 -50.66
N PRO A 123 -19.10 23.52 -50.57
CA PRO A 123 -18.34 22.49 -49.78
C PRO A 123 -17.66 21.40 -50.70
N GLN A 124 -16.95 20.30 -50.30
CA GLN A 124 -17.38 18.91 -49.93
C GLN A 124 -16.12 17.97 -49.92
N GLU A 125 -15.90 17.05 -48.95
CA GLU A 125 -16.23 15.58 -48.87
C GLU A 125 -15.53 14.68 -49.93
N GLU A 126 -15.08 13.43 -49.73
CA GLU A 126 -15.40 12.36 -48.78
C GLU A 126 -14.45 11.13 -48.89
N SER A 127 -14.47 10.27 -47.85
CA SER A 127 -14.30 8.79 -47.88
C SER A 127 -12.86 8.20 -48.00
N THR A 128 -12.45 7.03 -47.47
CA THR A 128 -12.92 5.93 -46.59
C THR A 128 -11.65 5.06 -46.30
N GLY A 129 -11.39 4.33 -45.19
CA GLY A 129 -11.98 3.06 -44.72
C GLY A 129 -10.92 2.13 -44.04
N LYS A 130 -11.27 1.53 -42.88
CA LYS A 130 -10.59 0.67 -41.85
C LYS A 130 -9.88 -0.64 -42.33
N LYS A 131 -9.11 -1.49 -41.59
CA LYS A 131 -8.53 -1.66 -40.20
C LYS A 131 -7.48 -2.82 -40.16
N LYS A 132 -6.74 -2.87 -39.03
CA LYS A 132 -5.66 -3.75 -38.46
C LYS A 132 -5.76 -5.30 -38.56
N ARG A 133 -4.60 -6.01 -38.46
CA ARG A 133 -4.46 -7.43 -38.03
C ARG A 133 -3.15 -7.73 -37.26
N GLY A 134 -3.19 -8.69 -36.31
CA GLY A 134 -2.14 -9.03 -35.33
C GLY A 134 -1.24 -10.24 -35.65
N ARG A 135 -0.32 -10.60 -34.72
CA ARG A 135 0.83 -11.52 -34.92
C ARG A 135 0.83 -12.72 -33.94
N LYS A 136 1.32 -13.89 -34.39
CA LYS A 136 1.52 -15.14 -33.61
C LYS A 136 2.94 -15.24 -32.98
N PRO A 137 3.15 -16.05 -31.91
CA PRO A 137 4.29 -15.95 -30.97
C PRO A 137 5.46 -16.93 -31.24
N LYS A 138 6.62 -16.72 -30.57
CA LYS A 138 7.89 -17.47 -30.73
C LYS A 138 8.43 -18.13 -29.44
N SER A 139 9.48 -18.94 -29.68
CA SER A 139 10.12 -20.05 -28.95
C SER A 139 11.15 -19.69 -27.85
N VAL A 140 12.00 -20.64 -27.45
CA VAL A 140 12.49 -20.98 -26.09
C VAL A 140 13.57 -20.04 -25.47
N GLU A 141 14.14 -19.08 -26.20
CA GLU A 141 14.86 -17.92 -25.60
C GLU A 141 13.93 -17.07 -24.71
N THR A 142 12.62 -17.25 -24.91
CA THR A 142 11.57 -16.72 -24.05
C THR A 142 11.75 -17.01 -22.57
N VAL A 143 12.51 -17.98 -22.06
CA VAL A 143 12.52 -18.21 -20.59
C VAL A 143 13.31 -17.13 -19.82
N LYS A 144 14.44 -16.65 -20.36
CA LYS A 144 15.20 -15.52 -19.79
C LYS A 144 14.58 -14.18 -20.16
N GLU A 145 14.12 -14.03 -21.40
CA GLU A 145 13.32 -12.87 -21.80
C GLU A 145 12.01 -12.79 -20.99
N LYS A 146 11.32 -13.91 -20.72
CA LYS A 146 10.14 -13.94 -19.82
C LYS A 146 10.48 -13.50 -18.41
N ALA A 147 11.70 -13.74 -17.92
CA ALA A 147 12.10 -13.26 -16.60
C ALA A 147 12.23 -11.72 -16.58
N SER A 148 12.90 -11.15 -17.59
CA SER A 148 12.98 -9.69 -17.78
C SER A 148 11.64 -9.04 -18.18
N GLU A 149 10.77 -9.75 -18.89
CA GLU A 149 9.40 -9.33 -19.23
C GLU A 149 8.44 -9.42 -18.03
N ARG A 150 8.70 -10.34 -17.09
CA ARG A 150 7.95 -10.49 -15.83
C ARG A 150 8.33 -9.42 -14.82
N LEU A 151 9.57 -8.91 -14.85
CA LEU A 151 10.02 -7.78 -14.06
C LEU A 151 9.37 -6.50 -14.60
N LYS A 152 8.12 -6.31 -14.20
CA LYS A 152 7.37 -5.09 -14.45
C LYS A 152 7.58 -4.17 -13.26
N VAL A 153 8.09 -2.98 -13.53
CA VAL A 153 8.23 -1.89 -12.57
C VAL A 153 7.14 -0.88 -12.85
N ASN A 154 6.56 -0.32 -11.80
CA ASN A 154 5.59 0.74 -11.95
C ASN A 154 6.31 2.07 -12.17
N ILE A 155 5.94 2.82 -13.21
CA ILE A 155 6.54 4.15 -13.45
C ILE A 155 6.20 5.10 -12.29
N THR A 156 4.99 5.02 -11.77
CA THR A 156 4.48 5.96 -10.77
C THR A 156 5.05 5.69 -9.37
N ASP A 157 5.12 4.42 -8.98
CA ASP A 157 5.74 3.97 -7.72
C ASP A 157 6.63 2.73 -7.94
N PRO A 158 7.92 2.92 -8.29
CA PRO A 158 8.82 1.84 -8.67
C PRO A 158 9.00 0.73 -7.63
N GLU A 159 8.75 1.05 -6.36
CA GLU A 159 8.91 0.13 -5.24
C GLU A 159 7.66 -0.70 -4.96
N SER A 160 6.52 -0.34 -5.54
CA SER A 160 5.29 -1.11 -5.43
C SER A 160 5.35 -2.41 -6.25
N ARG A 161 4.59 -3.43 -5.84
CA ARG A 161 4.53 -4.74 -6.53
C ARG A 161 3.10 -5.16 -6.84
N ILE A 162 2.94 -6.05 -7.80
CA ILE A 162 1.65 -6.67 -8.12
C ILE A 162 1.38 -7.78 -7.11
N MET A 163 0.35 -7.61 -6.29
CA MET A 163 -0.05 -8.51 -5.22
C MET A 163 -1.34 -9.26 -5.56
N LYS A 164 -1.33 -10.58 -5.39
CA LYS A 164 -2.52 -11.42 -5.59
C LYS A 164 -3.43 -11.30 -4.36
N THR A 165 -4.67 -10.89 -4.56
CA THR A 165 -5.74 -10.83 -3.55
C THR A 165 -6.84 -11.83 -3.90
N ALA A 166 -7.79 -12.08 -3.00
CA ALA A 166 -8.94 -12.92 -3.30
C ALA A 166 -9.80 -12.38 -4.46
N LYS A 167 -9.84 -11.05 -4.64
CA LYS A 167 -10.65 -10.35 -5.65
C LYS A 167 -9.88 -10.01 -6.95
N GLY A 168 -8.65 -10.51 -7.11
CA GLY A 168 -7.81 -10.24 -8.29
C GLY A 168 -6.43 -9.71 -7.91
N HIS A 169 -5.82 -8.90 -8.79
CA HIS A 169 -4.49 -8.34 -8.58
C HIS A 169 -4.58 -6.89 -8.09
N LEU A 170 -3.66 -6.49 -7.21
CA LEU A 170 -3.57 -5.16 -6.64
C LEU A 170 -2.13 -4.65 -6.77
N GLN A 171 -1.92 -3.45 -7.32
CA GLN A 171 -0.63 -2.79 -7.19
C GLN A 171 -0.50 -2.24 -5.77
N GLY A 172 0.45 -2.73 -4.99
CA GLY A 172 0.51 -2.39 -3.59
C GLY A 172 1.69 -2.95 -2.81
N TYR A 173 1.53 -2.89 -1.50
CA TYR A 173 2.45 -3.44 -0.52
C TYR A 173 1.71 -4.36 0.45
N ASN A 174 2.48 -5.24 1.07
CA ASN A 174 2.00 -6.16 2.08
C ASN A 174 2.33 -5.54 3.43
N ALA A 175 1.29 -5.09 4.13
CA ALA A 175 1.39 -4.44 5.42
C ALA A 175 1.21 -5.50 6.51
N GLN A 176 2.15 -5.56 7.44
CA GLN A 176 2.25 -6.56 8.49
C GLN A 176 1.91 -5.91 9.83
N ALA A 177 1.21 -6.63 10.70
CA ALA A 177 0.95 -6.17 12.06
C ALA A 177 1.00 -7.32 13.07
N ALA A 178 1.65 -7.09 14.21
CA ALA A 178 1.53 -7.96 15.38
C ALA A 178 0.68 -7.27 16.44
N ALA A 179 -0.27 -7.98 17.03
CA ALA A 179 -1.21 -7.41 18.00
C ALA A 179 -1.43 -8.28 19.23
N SER A 180 -1.67 -7.64 20.38
CA SER A 180 -2.01 -8.27 21.65
C SER A 180 -3.47 -8.75 21.69
N GLU A 181 -3.82 -9.51 22.75
CA GLU A 181 -5.19 -9.97 23.02
C GLU A 181 -6.21 -8.83 23.09
N ASP A 182 -5.79 -7.67 23.61
CA ASP A 182 -6.62 -6.47 23.75
C ASP A 182 -6.83 -5.69 22.45
N ARG A 183 -6.33 -6.24 21.34
CA ARG A 183 -6.31 -5.63 20.00
C ARG A 183 -5.46 -4.35 19.93
N ILE A 184 -4.37 -4.30 20.69
CA ILE A 184 -3.36 -3.24 20.56
C ILE A 184 -2.25 -3.73 19.65
N ILE A 185 -1.93 -2.92 18.63
CA ILE A 185 -0.88 -3.22 17.66
C ILE A 185 0.47 -2.91 18.30
N LEU A 186 1.35 -3.91 18.36
CA LEU A 186 2.67 -3.86 19.00
C LEU A 186 3.78 -3.57 17.99
N SER A 187 3.61 -4.03 16.75
CA SER A 187 4.54 -3.75 15.65
C SER A 187 3.79 -3.67 14.33
N ALA A 188 4.32 -2.85 13.43
CA ALA A 188 3.70 -2.55 12.14
C ALA A 188 4.81 -2.26 11.11
N GLU A 189 4.93 -3.10 10.08
CA GLU A 189 5.94 -2.93 9.03
C GLU A 189 5.32 -3.20 7.64
N VAL A 190 6.00 -2.76 6.57
CA VAL A 190 5.52 -2.91 5.20
C VAL A 190 6.60 -3.60 4.37
N THR A 191 6.21 -4.56 3.54
CA THR A 191 7.11 -5.30 2.65
C THR A 191 6.63 -5.28 1.20
N GLN A 192 7.59 -5.43 0.28
CA GLN A 192 7.33 -5.64 -1.15
C GLN A 192 6.99 -7.11 -1.47
N ASP A 193 7.25 -8.03 -0.54
CA ASP A 193 7.00 -9.45 -0.74
C ASP A 193 5.50 -9.76 -0.85
N CYS A 194 5.12 -10.52 -1.88
CA CYS A 194 3.73 -10.93 -2.09
C CYS A 194 3.26 -12.04 -1.12
N ASN A 195 4.20 -12.70 -0.44
CA ASN A 195 3.94 -13.77 0.52
C ASN A 195 4.62 -13.48 1.87
N ASP A 196 4.11 -14.11 2.91
CA ASP A 196 4.49 -13.83 4.30
C ASP A 196 5.61 -14.77 4.81
N LYS A 197 6.13 -15.67 3.97
CA LYS A 197 7.08 -16.72 4.36
C LYS A 197 8.35 -16.20 5.01
N LYS A 198 8.77 -14.98 4.69
CA LYS A 198 9.99 -14.35 5.22
C LYS A 198 9.71 -13.31 6.31
N GLN A 199 8.45 -13.12 6.71
CA GLN A 199 8.04 -11.99 7.54
C GLN A 199 7.92 -12.34 9.04
N LEU A 200 7.98 -13.62 9.41
CA LEU A 200 7.87 -14.05 10.82
C LEU A 200 9.00 -13.48 11.69
N LEU A 201 10.26 -13.76 11.32
CA LEU A 201 11.43 -13.35 12.12
C LEU A 201 11.62 -11.83 12.18
N PRO A 202 11.50 -11.06 11.07
CA PRO A 202 11.57 -9.60 11.13
C PRO A 202 10.49 -9.00 12.05
N MET A 203 9.26 -9.49 11.96
CA MET A 203 8.16 -9.00 12.80
C MET A 203 8.33 -9.39 14.27
N LEU A 204 8.84 -10.60 14.55
CA LEU A 204 9.16 -11.03 15.90
C LEU A 204 10.25 -10.16 16.52
N LYS A 205 11.36 -9.93 15.79
CA LYS A 205 12.44 -9.04 16.22
C LYS A 205 11.92 -7.64 16.52
N ARG A 206 11.13 -7.08 15.60
CA ARG A 206 10.56 -5.73 15.75
C ARG A 206 9.62 -5.63 16.95
N THR A 207 8.82 -6.67 17.18
CA THR A 207 7.92 -6.73 18.34
C THR A 207 8.71 -6.80 19.65
N LYS A 208 9.76 -7.64 19.72
CA LYS A 208 10.65 -7.70 20.89
C LYS A 208 11.32 -6.35 21.17
N GLU A 209 11.83 -5.67 20.14
CA GLU A 209 12.44 -4.34 20.26
C GLU A 209 11.45 -3.30 20.79
N ASN A 210 10.25 -3.23 20.21
CA ASN A 210 9.22 -2.27 20.63
C ASN A 210 8.75 -2.54 22.07
N LEU A 211 8.60 -3.81 22.44
CA LEU A 211 8.25 -4.19 23.81
C LEU A 211 9.37 -3.84 24.80
N ALA A 212 10.63 -4.14 24.47
CA ALA A 212 11.76 -3.80 25.31
C ALA A 212 11.92 -2.27 25.49
N ALA A 213 11.61 -1.49 24.45
CA ALA A 213 11.61 -0.03 24.52
C ALA A 213 10.46 0.52 25.39
N ALA A 214 9.32 -0.18 25.45
CA ALA A 214 8.18 0.22 26.27
C ALA A 214 8.31 -0.24 27.74
N ASP A 215 8.81 -1.46 27.96
CA ASP A 215 8.99 -2.08 29.28
C ASP A 215 9.83 -3.37 29.18
N ARG A 216 10.99 -3.40 29.86
CA ARG A 216 11.96 -4.51 29.79
C ARG A 216 11.56 -5.74 30.61
N THR A 217 10.53 -5.65 31.45
CA THR A 217 10.21 -6.68 32.44
C THR A 217 9.32 -7.81 31.92
N HIS A 218 8.60 -7.59 30.82
CA HIS A 218 7.58 -8.54 30.35
C HIS A 218 7.99 -9.24 29.06
N ARG A 219 7.74 -10.56 29.03
CA ARG A 219 7.93 -11.41 27.85
C ARG A 219 6.60 -11.77 27.20
N MET A 220 6.64 -11.97 25.90
CA MET A 220 5.51 -12.50 25.13
C MET A 220 5.39 -14.01 25.36
N GLY A 221 4.18 -14.49 25.64
CA GLY A 221 3.90 -15.91 25.86
C GLY A 221 3.92 -16.70 24.55
N THR A 222 2.83 -16.64 23.79
CA THR A 222 2.68 -17.39 22.53
C THR A 222 2.45 -16.45 21.34
N LEU A 223 3.17 -16.65 20.24
CA LEU A 223 2.96 -15.97 18.96
C LEU A 223 2.12 -16.86 18.02
N LEU A 224 0.97 -16.35 17.59
CA LEU A 224 0.04 -17.01 16.68
C LEU A 224 0.21 -16.46 15.26
N ALA A 225 0.45 -17.32 14.27
CA ALA A 225 0.59 -16.90 12.87
C ALA A 225 -0.10 -17.83 11.88
N ASP A 226 -0.38 -17.30 10.69
CA ASP A 226 -1.01 -18.01 9.59
C ASP A 226 -0.05 -18.99 8.87
N ALA A 227 -0.59 -19.78 7.93
CA ALA A 227 0.22 -20.73 7.17
C ALA A 227 1.16 -20.09 6.15
N GLY A 228 0.92 -18.82 5.80
CA GLY A 228 1.82 -18.01 5.00
C GLY A 228 3.16 -17.76 5.70
N TYR A 229 3.21 -17.71 7.02
CA TYR A 229 4.44 -17.53 7.81
C TYR A 229 5.23 -18.83 8.04
N PHE A 230 4.66 -19.99 7.72
CA PHE A 230 5.33 -21.26 7.92
C PHE A 230 6.50 -21.44 6.95
N SER A 231 7.70 -21.55 7.50
CA SER A 231 8.86 -22.05 6.79
C SER A 231 9.77 -22.79 7.77
N ARG A 232 10.40 -23.87 7.32
CA ARG A 232 11.34 -24.65 8.14
C ARG A 232 12.43 -23.74 8.72
N LYS A 233 12.99 -22.87 7.88
CA LYS A 233 14.00 -21.88 8.26
C LYS A 233 13.53 -20.97 9.40
N ASN A 234 12.27 -20.49 9.36
CA ASN A 234 11.74 -19.63 10.43
C ASN A 234 11.62 -20.35 11.78
N LEU A 235 11.36 -21.66 11.77
CA LEU A 235 11.21 -22.44 13.00
C LEU A 235 12.57 -22.85 13.58
N GLU A 236 13.56 -23.09 12.73
CA GLU A 236 14.94 -23.40 13.15
C GLU A 236 15.69 -22.16 13.65
N GLU A 237 15.51 -21.01 13.00
CA GLU A 237 16.12 -19.74 13.40
C GLU A 237 15.36 -19.01 14.52
N ALA A 238 14.19 -19.51 14.90
CA ALA A 238 13.47 -18.97 16.03
C ALA A 238 14.22 -19.27 17.34
N ASP A 239 14.63 -18.20 18.01
CA ASP A 239 15.27 -18.23 19.32
C ASP A 239 14.47 -19.06 20.33
N SER A 240 15.09 -20.12 20.87
CA SER A 240 14.52 -21.00 21.90
C SER A 240 14.17 -20.24 23.20
N ALA A 241 14.75 -19.06 23.43
CA ALA A 241 14.40 -18.17 24.54
C ALA A 241 13.28 -17.16 24.21
N GLY A 242 12.73 -17.24 22.99
CA GLY A 242 11.63 -16.43 22.47
C GLY A 242 10.24 -16.91 22.93
N PRO A 243 9.17 -16.32 22.38
CA PRO A 243 7.82 -16.80 22.62
C PRO A 243 7.63 -18.22 22.07
N GLU A 244 6.68 -18.95 22.62
CA GLU A 244 6.21 -20.17 21.96
C GLU A 244 5.56 -19.81 20.62
N LEU A 245 5.93 -20.51 19.55
CA LEU A 245 5.35 -20.27 18.23
C LEU A 245 4.22 -21.26 17.96
N LEU A 246 3.09 -20.75 17.48
CA LEU A 246 1.97 -21.54 16.99
C LEU A 246 1.61 -21.06 15.58
N VAL A 247 2.21 -21.70 14.58
CA VAL A 247 2.11 -21.33 13.16
C VAL A 247 1.42 -22.44 12.39
N ALA A 248 0.35 -22.13 11.65
CA ALA A 248 -0.33 -23.14 10.85
C ALA A 248 0.59 -23.72 9.76
N VAL A 249 0.59 -25.04 9.56
CA VAL A 249 1.47 -25.69 8.56
C VAL A 249 0.86 -25.63 7.15
N SER A 250 -0.47 -25.65 7.05
CA SER A 250 -1.19 -25.55 5.78
C SER A 250 -2.50 -24.79 5.95
N SER A 251 -3.07 -24.24 4.87
CA SER A 251 -4.39 -23.60 4.90
C SER A 251 -5.53 -24.58 5.22
N GLU A 252 -5.28 -25.89 5.06
CA GLU A 252 -6.22 -26.99 5.26
C GLU A 252 -6.04 -27.69 6.60
N TRP A 253 -5.21 -27.15 7.51
CA TRP A 253 -4.96 -27.77 8.82
C TRP A 253 -6.24 -28.01 9.63
N LYS A 254 -7.28 -27.20 9.40
CA LYS A 254 -8.62 -27.34 9.99
C LYS A 254 -9.46 -28.46 9.35
N THR A 255 -9.20 -28.79 8.08
CA THR A 255 -9.98 -29.71 7.25
C THR A 255 -9.29 -31.07 7.05
N CYS A 256 -8.01 -31.20 7.44
CA CYS A 256 -7.31 -32.49 7.53
C CYS A 256 -7.91 -33.36 8.67
N GLY A 257 -9.16 -33.77 8.49
CA GLY A 257 -9.77 -34.94 9.11
C GLY A 257 -9.63 -36.13 8.16
N ARG A 258 -9.17 -37.26 8.70
CA ARG A 258 -9.03 -38.57 8.03
C ARG A 258 -7.99 -38.64 6.89
N ARG A 259 -6.71 -38.66 7.25
CA ARG A 259 -5.83 -39.70 6.71
C ARG A 259 -5.89 -40.90 7.66
N THR A 260 -6.94 -41.70 7.51
CA THR A 260 -6.94 -43.09 7.96
C THR A 260 -6.13 -43.89 6.94
N GLY A 261 -4.98 -44.43 7.34
CA GLY A 261 -4.28 -45.44 6.54
C GLY A 261 -2.75 -45.35 6.58
N GLY A 262 -2.16 -46.15 7.46
CA GLY A 262 -0.92 -46.91 7.21
C GLY A 262 0.36 -46.13 6.89
N GLY A 263 1.22 -46.00 7.89
CA GLY A 263 2.63 -45.65 7.70
C GLY A 263 3.26 -45.44 9.07
N GLY A 264 4.16 -46.36 9.46
CA GLY A 264 4.61 -46.54 10.84
C GLY A 264 5.20 -45.30 11.50
N ALA A 265 5.37 -45.41 12.82
CA ALA A 265 6.16 -44.50 13.63
C ALA A 265 7.54 -44.32 13.00
N SER A 266 7.69 -43.29 12.16
CA SER A 266 8.98 -42.77 11.76
C SER A 266 9.39 -41.83 12.88
N SER A 267 10.00 -42.42 13.91
CA SER A 267 10.85 -41.71 14.86
C SER A 267 12.08 -41.22 14.10
N SER A 268 11.92 -40.18 13.29
CA SER A 268 13.01 -39.31 12.89
C SER A 268 12.88 -38.04 13.72
N PRO A 269 13.77 -37.79 14.70
CA PRO A 269 13.85 -36.47 15.29
C PRO A 269 14.23 -35.49 14.17
N LEU A 270 13.78 -34.22 14.24
CA LEU A 270 14.28 -33.07 13.44
C LEU A 270 13.42 -32.53 12.27
N SER A 271 12.09 -32.69 12.23
CA SER A 271 11.26 -31.79 11.40
C SER A 271 10.31 -30.99 12.29
N PRO A 272 10.39 -29.64 12.35
CA PRO A 272 9.51 -28.83 13.20
C PRO A 272 8.02 -28.84 12.82
N ALA A 273 7.65 -29.48 11.70
CA ALA A 273 6.30 -29.43 11.13
C ALA A 273 5.29 -30.36 11.83
N PRO A 274 5.59 -31.67 12.04
CA PRO A 274 4.66 -32.60 12.70
C PRO A 274 4.36 -32.20 14.15
N ASP A 275 5.37 -31.74 14.90
CA ASP A 275 5.20 -31.26 16.28
C ASP A 275 4.25 -30.05 16.32
N MET A 276 4.37 -29.13 15.36
CA MET A 276 3.48 -27.97 15.25
C MET A 276 2.04 -28.37 14.89
N GLU A 277 1.86 -29.36 14.01
CA GLU A 277 0.53 -29.90 13.70
C GLU A 277 -0.12 -30.56 14.91
N GLU A 278 0.65 -31.33 15.69
CA GLU A 278 0.16 -31.96 16.90
C GLU A 278 -0.28 -30.91 17.93
N LYS A 279 0.55 -29.89 18.16
CA LYS A 279 0.20 -28.75 19.02
C LYS A 279 -1.09 -28.06 18.56
N LEU A 280 -1.23 -27.77 17.27
CA LEU A 280 -2.43 -27.14 16.71
C LEU A 280 -3.68 -28.03 16.81
N ARG A 281 -3.53 -29.35 16.78
CA ARG A 281 -4.65 -30.30 16.90
C ARG A 281 -5.14 -30.48 18.34
N SER A 282 -4.26 -30.27 19.32
CA SER A 282 -4.61 -30.37 20.74
C SER A 282 -5.78 -29.42 21.10
N PRO A 283 -6.64 -29.78 22.07
CA PRO A 283 -7.74 -28.91 22.49
C PRO A 283 -7.27 -27.51 22.93
N GLY A 284 -6.16 -27.45 23.67
CA GLY A 284 -5.54 -26.18 24.09
C GLY A 284 -5.00 -25.36 22.92
N GLY A 285 -4.31 -26.00 21.98
CA GLY A 285 -3.79 -25.33 20.79
C GLY A 285 -4.88 -24.80 19.86
N LYS A 286 -6.00 -25.53 19.70
CA LYS A 286 -7.16 -25.04 18.95
C LYS A 286 -7.75 -23.78 19.56
N GLU A 287 -7.92 -23.74 20.88
CA GLU A 287 -8.49 -22.58 21.56
C GLU A 287 -7.54 -21.38 21.50
N LEU A 288 -6.23 -21.59 21.73
CA LEU A 288 -5.24 -20.55 21.55
C LEU A 288 -5.22 -20.02 20.12
N TYR A 289 -5.24 -20.90 19.11
CA TYR A 289 -5.21 -20.48 17.72
C TYR A 289 -6.49 -19.73 17.29
N ARG A 290 -7.64 -20.06 17.89
CA ARG A 290 -8.91 -19.33 17.67
C ARG A 290 -8.80 -17.87 18.06
N LYS A 291 -8.00 -17.54 19.09
CA LYS A 291 -7.75 -16.15 19.50
C LYS A 291 -7.22 -15.29 18.35
N ARG A 292 -6.40 -15.85 17.44
CA ARG A 292 -5.84 -15.14 16.28
C ARG A 292 -6.91 -14.43 15.45
N GLY A 293 -8.02 -15.10 15.15
CA GLY A 293 -9.11 -14.51 14.37
C GLY A 293 -9.82 -13.38 15.12
N ILE A 294 -9.93 -13.49 16.45
CA ILE A 294 -10.63 -12.52 17.30
C ILE A 294 -9.79 -11.28 17.59
N THR A 295 -8.46 -11.38 17.46
CA THR A 295 -7.51 -10.27 17.63
C THR A 295 -7.27 -9.52 16.33
N ILE A 296 -6.70 -10.16 15.32
CA ILE A 296 -6.10 -9.44 14.18
C ILE A 296 -7.12 -9.08 13.09
N GLU A 297 -8.13 -9.91 12.84
CA GLU A 297 -9.13 -9.63 11.81
C GLU A 297 -9.97 -8.39 12.13
N PRO A 298 -10.43 -8.15 13.38
CA PRO A 298 -11.10 -6.90 13.73
C PRO A 298 -10.20 -5.67 13.62
N ILE A 299 -8.90 -5.81 13.86
CA ILE A 299 -7.94 -4.72 13.67
C ILE A 299 -7.89 -4.33 12.20
N PHE A 300 -7.70 -5.30 11.32
CA PHE A 300 -7.69 -5.05 9.89
C PHE A 300 -9.04 -4.52 9.41
N GLY A 301 -10.15 -5.11 9.83
CA GLY A 301 -11.50 -4.60 9.54
C GLY A 301 -11.67 -3.14 9.97
N HIS A 302 -11.22 -2.76 11.18
CA HIS A 302 -11.27 -1.38 11.64
C HIS A 302 -10.44 -0.45 10.76
N ILE A 303 -9.18 -0.78 10.48
CA ILE A 303 -8.30 0.06 9.65
C ILE A 303 -8.86 0.21 8.23
N LYS A 304 -9.40 -0.86 7.69
CA LYS A 304 -9.80 -0.94 6.29
C LYS A 304 -11.20 -0.41 6.00
N GLU A 305 -12.17 -0.78 6.83
CA GLU A 305 -13.58 -0.39 6.65
C GLU A 305 -13.91 0.90 7.39
N VAL A 306 -13.47 1.06 8.64
CA VAL A 306 -13.86 2.20 9.47
C VAL A 306 -12.96 3.40 9.25
N LEU A 307 -11.64 3.21 9.19
CA LEU A 307 -10.70 4.29 8.86
C LEU A 307 -10.57 4.50 7.34
N GLY A 308 -11.20 3.64 6.52
CA GLY A 308 -11.16 3.74 5.05
C GLY A 308 -9.77 3.53 4.44
N PHE A 309 -8.80 2.97 5.17
CA PHE A 309 -7.43 2.88 4.72
C PHE A 309 -7.21 1.68 3.80
N ARG A 310 -7.42 1.91 2.50
CA ARG A 310 -7.27 0.90 1.43
C ARG A 310 -6.06 1.11 0.54
N ARG A 311 -5.53 2.32 0.54
CA ARG A 311 -4.45 2.74 -0.34
C ARG A 311 -3.54 3.71 0.40
N PHE A 312 -2.23 3.52 0.25
CA PHE A 312 -1.24 4.49 0.66
C PHE A 312 -1.41 5.78 -0.13
N MET A 313 -1.20 6.92 0.51
CA MET A 313 -1.20 8.22 -0.18
C MET A 313 0.21 8.60 -0.61
N ARG A 314 1.22 8.11 0.12
CA ARG A 314 2.63 8.27 -0.24
C ARG A 314 3.12 7.14 -1.16
N ARG A 315 4.29 7.37 -1.75
CA ARG A 315 4.97 6.43 -2.66
C ARG A 315 6.36 6.11 -2.11
N GLY A 316 6.85 4.92 -2.41
CA GLY A 316 8.07 4.38 -1.82
C GLY A 316 7.82 3.64 -0.50
N LEU A 317 8.62 2.60 -0.27
CA LEU A 317 8.50 1.63 0.81
C LEU A 317 8.61 2.29 2.18
N GLU A 318 9.61 3.14 2.38
CA GLU A 318 9.81 3.83 3.65
C GLU A 318 8.64 4.76 3.97
N ALA A 319 8.18 5.52 2.97
CA ALA A 319 7.06 6.44 3.12
C ALA A 319 5.75 5.70 3.43
N CYS A 320 5.50 4.58 2.76
CA CYS A 320 4.35 3.71 3.03
C CYS A 320 4.47 3.04 4.41
N GLY A 321 5.67 2.64 4.83
CA GLY A 321 5.93 2.10 6.17
C GLY A 321 5.59 3.10 7.28
N ASN A 322 5.99 4.36 7.12
CA ASN A 322 5.65 5.42 8.06
C ASN A 322 4.14 5.73 8.09
N GLU A 323 3.49 5.71 6.92
CA GLU A 323 2.05 5.88 6.83
C GLU A 323 1.29 4.71 7.48
N TRP A 324 1.78 3.48 7.34
CA TRP A 324 1.22 2.31 8.01
C TRP A 324 1.32 2.43 9.53
N LYS A 325 2.49 2.80 10.05
CA LYS A 325 2.70 3.06 11.49
C LYS A 325 1.76 4.14 12.01
N LEU A 326 1.53 5.22 11.25
CA LEU A 326 0.56 6.25 11.60
C LEU A 326 -0.87 5.69 11.72
N MET A 327 -1.29 4.84 10.79
CA MET A 327 -2.63 4.22 10.85
C MET A 327 -2.77 3.27 12.03
N CYS A 328 -1.73 2.49 12.34
CA CYS A 328 -1.70 1.63 13.52
C CYS A 328 -1.70 2.43 14.84
N THR A 329 -0.97 3.55 14.89
CA THR A 329 -1.02 4.55 15.96
C THR A 329 -2.45 5.04 16.18
N ALA A 330 -3.13 5.46 15.11
CA ALA A 330 -4.50 5.94 15.20
C ALA A 330 -5.46 4.85 15.72
N HIS A 331 -5.31 3.61 15.26
CA HIS A 331 -6.06 2.46 15.79
C HIS A 331 -5.86 2.32 17.31
N ASN A 332 -4.61 2.29 17.77
CA ASN A 332 -4.28 2.13 19.19
C ASN A 332 -4.82 3.29 20.05
N LEU A 333 -4.71 4.53 19.57
CA LEU A 333 -5.26 5.71 20.25
C LEU A 333 -6.77 5.63 20.41
N LEU A 334 -7.49 5.26 19.36
CA LEU A 334 -8.94 5.11 19.41
C LEU A 334 -9.35 4.00 20.39
N LYS A 335 -8.57 2.91 20.46
CA LYS A 335 -8.77 1.85 21.44
C LYS A 335 -8.55 2.33 22.87
N LEU A 336 -7.47 3.06 23.10
CA LEU A 336 -7.15 3.65 24.41
C LEU A 336 -8.22 4.66 24.84
N TRP A 337 -8.68 5.52 23.93
CA TRP A 337 -9.74 6.50 24.18
C TRP A 337 -11.07 5.84 24.54
N ARG A 338 -11.50 4.82 23.79
CA ARG A 338 -12.71 4.04 24.10
C ARG A 338 -12.63 3.39 25.47
N TYR A 339 -11.49 2.78 25.80
CA TYR A 339 -11.29 2.20 27.13
C TYR A 339 -11.31 3.26 28.24
N GLY A 340 -10.71 4.42 28.01
CA GLY A 340 -10.75 5.55 28.95
C GLY A 340 -12.19 5.98 29.25
N ILE A 341 -13.01 6.11 28.21
CA ILE A 341 -14.45 6.39 28.35
C ILE A 341 -15.17 5.29 29.12
N ASP A 342 -14.93 4.02 28.78
CA ASP A 342 -15.57 2.89 29.47
C ASP A 342 -15.19 2.86 30.96
N LYS A 343 -13.94 3.17 31.29
CA LYS A 343 -13.47 3.26 32.67
C LYS A 343 -14.14 4.42 33.42
N VAL A 344 -14.19 5.61 32.82
CA VAL A 344 -14.87 6.78 33.40
C VAL A 344 -16.37 6.51 33.61
N HIS A 345 -17.05 5.88 32.65
CA HIS A 345 -18.45 5.51 32.78
C HIS A 345 -18.67 4.45 33.88
N LYS A 346 -17.81 3.43 33.97
CA LYS A 346 -17.88 2.43 35.04
C LYS A 346 -17.66 3.04 36.42
N THR A 347 -16.66 3.93 36.55
CA THR A 347 -16.38 4.64 37.81
C THR A 347 -17.53 5.59 38.20
N SER A 348 -18.07 6.33 37.24
CA SER A 348 -19.22 7.23 37.47
C SER A 348 -20.50 6.47 37.81
N GLY A 349 -20.73 5.32 37.18
CA GLY A 349 -21.84 4.43 37.50
C GLY A 349 -21.70 3.80 38.88
N ALA A 350 -20.50 3.37 39.26
CA ALA A 350 -20.23 2.85 40.60
C ALA A 350 -20.48 3.91 41.69
N LEU A 351 -20.04 5.15 41.46
CA LEU A 351 -20.26 6.28 42.38
C LEU A 351 -21.76 6.61 42.57
N ARG A 352 -22.55 6.60 41.49
CA ARG A 352 -24.01 6.81 41.57
C ARG A 352 -24.72 5.70 42.35
N MET A 353 -24.31 4.44 42.15
CA MET A 353 -24.88 3.30 42.88
C MET A 353 -24.55 3.34 44.38
N THR A 354 -23.37 3.85 44.76
CA THR A 354 -23.03 4.08 46.17
C THR A 354 -23.85 5.22 46.78
N GLU A 355 -24.02 6.34 46.08
CA GLU A 355 -24.86 7.46 46.55
C GLU A 355 -26.34 7.06 46.69
N GLU A 356 -26.88 6.26 45.77
CA GLU A 356 -28.25 5.72 45.87
C GLU A 356 -28.40 4.76 47.06
N ARG A 357 -27.40 3.90 47.31
CA ARG A 357 -27.40 3.01 48.49
C ARG A 357 -27.34 3.78 49.80
N GLU A 358 -26.51 4.81 49.89
CA GLU A 358 -26.43 5.69 51.07
C GLU A 358 -27.73 6.44 51.29
N LYS A 359 -28.35 6.99 50.24
CA LYS A 359 -29.67 7.63 50.33
C LYS A 359 -30.78 6.67 50.76
N THR A 360 -30.75 5.43 50.27
CA THR A 360 -31.74 4.41 50.64
C THR A 360 -31.59 3.99 52.10
N MET A 361 -30.34 3.87 52.59
CA MET A 361 -30.08 3.58 54.00
C MET A 361 -30.43 4.75 54.92
N ALA A 362 -30.21 6.00 54.49
CA ALA A 362 -30.60 7.19 55.24
C ALA A 362 -32.13 7.42 55.29
N PHE A 363 -32.90 6.86 54.34
CA PHE A 363 -34.37 6.89 54.36
C PHE A 363 -34.99 5.75 55.18
N ALA A 364 -34.21 4.71 55.49
CA ALA A 364 -34.65 3.52 56.24
C ALA A 364 -34.30 3.58 57.73
N ALA A 365 -33.50 4.56 58.15
CA ALA A 365 -33.19 4.91 59.54
C ALA A 365 -34.05 6.09 59.98
#